data_AF-A0A835ATF9-F1
#
_entry.id   AF-A0A835ATF9-F1
#
_cell.length_a   1.000
_cell.length_b   1.000
_cell.length_c   1.000
_cell.angle_alpha   90.00
_cell.angle_beta   90.00
_cell.angle_gamma   90.00
#
_symmetry.space_group_name_H-M   'P 1'
#
loop_
_entity.id
_entity.type
_entity.pdbx_description
1 polymer ?
#
loop_
_entity_poly.entity_id
_entity_poly.type
_entity_poly.pdbx_seq_one_letter_code
_entity_poly.pdbx_strand_id
1 'polypeptide(L)'
;MSVPPPAGDPASPAAISIYKHHENAHSPGTASVQRQEQEKLHKQPPMATKSKPLSLSAMLLAVFVVVLALTQLASVVSCAARRHSPAVSAHTAAVMTVNGFERGGSGGGASACDGHFHSNGERIVALSSGWLRLDGTRRCNRMIRITTRGGRSVVAKVVDECDSSRGCDDNIVDSSAAVWKALGLDVDVGRVPVTWSDA
;
A
#
# COMPACT_ATOMS: atom_id res chain seq x y z
N MET A 1 -19.99 -34.81 -41.51
CA MET A 1 -20.89 -33.73 -41.92
C MET A 1 -20.48 -32.50 -41.13
N SER A 2 -19.70 -31.63 -41.77
CA SER A 2 -19.07 -30.47 -41.15
C SER A 2 -19.82 -29.23 -41.65
N VAL A 3 -20.39 -28.45 -40.74
CA VAL A 3 -21.05 -27.19 -41.08
C VAL A 3 -20.03 -26.06 -40.91
N PRO A 4 -19.76 -25.24 -41.94
CA PRO A 4 -18.82 -24.12 -41.87
C PRO A 4 -19.40 -22.90 -41.14
N PRO A 5 -18.54 -22.00 -40.62
CA PRO A 5 -18.98 -20.78 -39.96
C PRO A 5 -19.40 -19.69 -40.97
N PRO A 6 -20.31 -18.77 -40.62
CA PRO A 6 -20.58 -17.59 -41.43
C PRO A 6 -19.48 -16.51 -41.27
N ALA A 7 -19.08 -15.93 -42.40
CA ALA A 7 -18.12 -14.83 -42.54
C ALA A 7 -18.76 -13.44 -42.30
N GLY A 8 -17.92 -12.44 -41.99
CA GLY A 8 -18.21 -11.02 -41.69
C GLY A 8 -18.91 -10.25 -42.83
N ASP A 9 -19.22 -8.95 -42.77
CA ASP A 9 -18.65 -7.71 -42.19
C ASP A 9 -19.77 -6.62 -42.32
N PRO A 10 -19.60 -5.26 -42.22
CA PRO A 10 -18.53 -4.38 -41.74
C PRO A 10 -19.02 -3.28 -40.76
N ALA A 11 -18.06 -2.41 -40.37
CA ALA A 11 -18.16 -1.17 -39.60
C ALA A 11 -19.36 -0.22 -39.88
N SER A 12 -19.79 0.48 -38.82
CA SER A 12 -20.67 1.65 -38.89
C SER A 12 -19.93 2.91 -38.40
N PRO A 13 -19.67 3.91 -39.27
CA PRO A 13 -19.26 5.25 -38.86
C PRO A 13 -20.41 6.26 -38.93
N ALA A 14 -20.28 7.28 -38.08
CA ALA A 14 -20.86 8.63 -38.16
C ALA A 14 -22.34 8.86 -37.79
N ALA A 15 -22.52 9.73 -36.78
CA ALA A 15 -23.47 10.84 -36.88
C ALA A 15 -22.86 12.08 -36.20
N ILE A 16 -22.41 13.02 -37.04
CA ILE A 16 -22.07 14.42 -36.74
C ILE A 16 -23.32 15.25 -37.05
N SER A 17 -23.72 16.18 -36.17
CA SER A 17 -24.37 17.47 -36.56
C SER A 17 -24.52 18.38 -35.33
N ILE A 18 -23.69 19.41 -35.13
CA ILE A 18 -23.89 20.83 -35.52
C ILE A 18 -24.95 21.56 -34.68
N TYR A 19 -24.53 22.53 -33.85
CA TYR A 19 -25.14 23.87 -33.63
C TYR A 19 -24.14 24.70 -32.79
N LYS A 20 -23.28 25.52 -33.41
CA LYS A 20 -23.40 26.94 -33.83
C LYS A 20 -23.04 27.96 -32.74
N HIS A 21 -22.05 28.78 -33.12
CA HIS A 21 -21.58 30.01 -32.50
C HIS A 21 -22.68 30.98 -32.08
N HIS A 22 -22.47 31.63 -30.94
CA HIS A 22 -22.89 33.00 -30.73
C HIS A 22 -21.69 33.80 -30.21
N GLU A 23 -21.16 34.67 -31.07
CA GLU A 23 -20.41 35.85 -30.65
C GLU A 23 -21.32 36.70 -29.76
N ASN A 24 -20.77 37.28 -28.69
CA ASN A 24 -21.38 38.43 -28.05
C ASN A 24 -20.34 39.53 -27.82
N ALA A 25 -20.78 40.71 -28.22
CA ALA A 25 -20.07 41.97 -28.35
C ALA A 25 -19.37 42.45 -27.07
N HIS A 26 -18.20 43.05 -27.28
CA HIS A 26 -17.58 43.99 -26.35
C HIS A 26 -18.47 45.22 -26.15
N SER A 27 -18.78 45.55 -24.88
CA SER A 27 -19.41 46.81 -24.49
C SER A 27 -18.34 47.74 -23.88
N PRO A 28 -18.13 48.97 -24.38
CA PRO A 28 -17.10 49.87 -23.89
C PRO A 28 -17.64 50.70 -22.72
N GLY A 29 -17.42 50.25 -21.48
CA GLY A 29 -17.94 50.95 -20.29
C GLY A 29 -17.02 50.96 -19.06
N THR A 30 -15.91 50.21 -19.06
CA THR A 30 -15.09 50.01 -17.85
C THR A 30 -13.76 50.78 -17.85
N ALA A 31 -13.33 51.30 -19.00
CA ALA A 31 -12.03 51.97 -19.13
C ALA A 31 -11.95 53.34 -18.44
N SER A 32 -13.08 54.03 -18.25
CA SER A 32 -13.11 55.35 -17.59
C SER A 32 -13.03 55.27 -16.06
N VAL A 33 -13.55 54.19 -15.46
CA VAL A 33 -13.52 53.96 -14.00
C VAL A 33 -12.11 53.57 -13.55
N GLN A 34 -11.40 52.74 -14.32
CA GLN A 34 -10.02 52.34 -13.99
C GLN A 34 -9.02 53.50 -14.06
N ARG A 35 -9.25 54.49 -14.93
CA ARG A 35 -8.36 55.65 -15.06
C ARG A 35 -8.40 56.55 -13.82
N GLN A 36 -9.56 56.70 -13.17
CA GLN A 36 -9.69 57.47 -11.93
C GLN A 36 -9.08 56.75 -10.71
N GLU A 37 -9.14 55.42 -10.66
CA GLU A 37 -8.53 54.64 -9.56
C GLU A 37 -7.00 54.67 -9.61
N GLN A 38 -6.40 54.63 -10.81
CA GLN A 38 -4.94 54.71 -10.97
C GLN A 38 -4.36 56.10 -10.64
N GLU A 39 -5.08 57.19 -10.91
CA GLU A 39 -4.61 58.53 -10.56
C GLU A 39 -4.61 58.76 -9.03
N LYS A 40 -5.46 58.03 -8.29
CA LYS A 40 -5.49 58.07 -6.82
C LYS A 40 -4.31 57.34 -6.18
N LEU A 41 -3.77 56.30 -6.83
CA LEU A 41 -2.62 55.53 -6.34
C LEU A 41 -1.29 56.28 -6.53
N HIS A 42 -1.15 57.06 -7.60
CA HIS A 42 0.11 57.76 -7.94
C HIS A 42 0.39 59.03 -7.11
N LYS A 43 -0.54 59.48 -6.27
CA LYS A 43 -0.33 60.63 -5.36
C LYS A 43 0.05 60.24 -3.93
N GLN A 44 0.23 58.96 -3.64
CA GLN A 44 0.65 58.53 -2.31
C GLN A 44 2.17 58.70 -2.17
N PRO A 45 2.67 59.51 -1.22
CA PRO A 45 4.11 59.66 -1.01
C PRO A 45 4.70 58.30 -0.62
N PRO A 46 5.95 57.97 -1.01
CA PRO A 46 6.56 56.71 -0.64
C PRO A 46 6.60 56.64 0.88
N MET A 47 5.83 55.71 1.46
CA MET A 47 5.97 55.38 2.87
C MET A 47 7.37 54.80 3.04
N ALA A 48 8.28 55.62 3.58
CA ALA A 48 9.54 55.15 4.08
C ALA A 48 9.24 54.14 5.20
N THR A 49 9.18 52.86 4.84
CA THR A 49 9.07 51.78 5.81
C THR A 49 10.38 51.73 6.58
N LYS A 50 10.43 52.42 7.72
CA LYS A 50 11.44 52.21 8.75
C LYS A 50 11.28 50.78 9.26
N SER A 51 11.96 49.83 8.64
CA SER A 51 12.11 48.50 9.19
C SER A 51 12.94 48.62 10.48
N LYS A 52 12.27 48.54 11.63
CA LYS A 52 12.97 48.41 12.90
C LYS A 52 13.68 47.04 12.88
N PRO A 53 14.96 46.96 13.27
CA PRO A 53 15.64 45.67 13.33
C PRO A 53 14.86 44.78 14.28
N LEU A 54 14.57 43.56 13.83
CA LEU A 54 13.86 42.58 14.63
C LEU A 54 14.71 42.30 15.88
N SER A 55 14.12 42.43 17.08
CA SER A 55 14.82 42.13 18.33
C SER A 55 15.42 40.74 18.28
N LEU A 56 16.58 40.53 18.91
CA LEU A 56 17.21 39.22 19.02
C LEU A 56 16.23 38.17 19.56
N SER A 57 15.37 38.56 20.50
CA SER A 57 14.30 37.70 21.04
C SER A 57 13.29 37.26 19.98
N ALA A 58 12.90 38.15 19.07
CA ALA A 58 11.99 37.85 17.98
C ALA A 58 12.66 37.02 16.87
N MET A 59 13.95 37.22 16.61
CA MET A 59 14.73 36.35 15.72
C MET A 59 14.87 34.93 16.31
N LEU A 60 15.19 34.81 17.60
CA LEU A 60 15.28 33.51 18.29
C LEU A 60 13.93 32.77 18.28
N LEU A 61 12.82 33.47 18.52
CA LEU A 61 11.47 32.91 18.41
C LEU A 61 11.17 32.44 16.98
N ALA A 62 11.51 33.23 15.96
CA ALA A 62 11.31 32.85 14.57
C ALA A 62 12.15 31.61 14.20
N VAL A 63 13.42 31.56 14.60
CA VAL A 63 14.29 30.39 14.40
C VAL A 63 13.75 29.17 15.14
N PHE A 64 13.29 29.32 16.38
CA PHE A 64 12.71 28.24 17.16
C PHE A 64 11.43 27.70 16.50
N VAL A 65 10.54 28.56 16.01
CA VAL A 65 9.33 28.15 15.28
C VAL A 65 9.69 27.44 13.97
N VAL A 66 10.68 27.92 13.24
CA VAL A 66 11.17 27.26 12.02
C VAL A 66 11.80 25.91 12.35
N VAL A 67 12.62 25.80 13.39
CA VAL A 67 13.19 24.52 13.85
C VAL A 67 12.10 23.56 14.33
N LEU A 68 11.08 24.03 15.04
CA LEU A 68 9.92 23.21 15.42
C LEU A 68 9.14 22.73 14.19
N ALA A 69 8.89 23.60 13.22
CA ALA A 69 8.21 23.22 11.98
C ALA A 69 9.03 22.22 11.14
N LEU A 70 10.36 22.41 11.08
CA LEU A 70 11.27 21.51 10.36
C LEU A 70 11.47 20.17 11.09
N THR A 71 11.46 20.15 12.42
CA THR A 71 11.57 18.91 13.21
C THR A 71 10.28 18.08 13.17
N GLN A 72 9.11 18.70 12.98
CA GLN A 72 7.86 17.96 12.75
C GLN A 72 7.83 17.22 11.40
N LEU A 73 8.63 17.64 10.42
CA LEU A 73 8.77 16.93 9.14
C LEU A 73 9.64 15.67 9.23
N ALA A 74 10.52 15.56 10.23
CA ALA A 74 11.34 14.36 10.43
C ALA A 74 10.54 13.19 11.02
N SER A 75 9.38 13.47 11.64
CA SER A 75 8.55 12.46 12.30
C SER A 75 7.55 11.78 11.35
N VAL A 76 7.24 12.40 10.21
CA VAL A 76 6.27 11.86 9.23
C VAL A 76 6.90 10.89 8.22
N VAL A 77 8.23 10.84 8.12
CA VAL A 77 8.96 9.99 7.17
C VAL A 77 9.06 8.53 7.63
N SER A 78 8.83 8.25 8.91
CA SER A 78 8.98 6.90 9.47
C SER A 78 7.77 5.96 9.27
N CYS A 79 6.65 6.45 8.75
CA CYS A 79 5.43 5.64 8.62
C CYS A 79 5.31 4.84 7.30
N ALA A 80 6.13 5.14 6.29
CA ALA A 80 6.08 4.43 5.00
C ALA A 80 6.97 3.17 4.93
N ALA A 81 7.93 3.01 5.85
CA ALA A 81 8.97 1.99 5.73
C ALA A 81 8.62 0.61 6.33
N ARG A 82 7.45 0.44 6.99
CA ARG A 82 7.08 -0.80 7.70
C ARG A 82 5.73 -1.39 7.29
N ARG A 83 5.40 -1.32 6.01
CA ARG A 83 4.19 -1.97 5.47
C ARG A 83 4.48 -3.04 4.43
N HIS A 84 5.74 -3.31 4.12
CA HIS A 84 6.10 -4.24 3.07
C HIS A 84 6.92 -5.38 3.67
N SER A 85 6.50 -6.61 3.37
CA SER A 85 7.30 -7.79 3.66
C SER A 85 8.63 -7.75 2.88
N PRO A 86 9.68 -8.43 3.35
CA PRO A 86 10.95 -8.54 2.63
C PRO A 86 10.77 -9.01 1.18
N ALA A 87 11.67 -8.63 0.29
CA ALA A 87 11.61 -9.03 -1.11
C ALA A 87 11.63 -10.55 -1.26
N VAL A 88 10.73 -11.08 -2.09
CA VAL A 88 10.65 -12.51 -2.38
C VAL A 88 11.80 -12.93 -3.30
N SER A 89 12.42 -14.06 -2.99
CA SER A 89 13.50 -14.68 -3.77
C SER A 89 13.38 -16.20 -3.74
N ALA A 90 14.33 -16.91 -4.36
CA ALA A 90 14.42 -18.36 -4.27
C ALA A 90 14.70 -18.87 -2.83
N HIS A 91 15.11 -18.00 -1.90
CA HIS A 91 15.44 -18.33 -0.52
C HIS A 91 14.97 -17.22 0.44
N THR A 92 13.71 -16.82 0.34
CA THR A 92 13.13 -15.73 1.14
C THR A 92 13.24 -16.05 2.63
N ALA A 93 13.99 -15.25 3.38
CA ALA A 93 14.13 -15.44 4.83
C ALA A 93 12.82 -15.09 5.54
N ALA A 94 12.42 -15.95 6.49
CA ALA A 94 11.20 -15.76 7.27
C ALA A 94 11.33 -16.34 8.68
N VAL A 95 10.39 -15.97 9.54
CA VAL A 95 10.11 -16.66 10.79
C VAL A 95 8.84 -17.48 10.60
N MET A 96 8.92 -18.78 10.89
CA MET A 96 7.77 -19.65 10.89
C MET A 96 7.17 -19.70 12.30
N THR A 97 5.86 -19.49 12.41
CA THR A 97 5.06 -19.61 13.63
C THR A 97 4.06 -20.77 13.51
N VAL A 98 3.42 -21.13 14.64
CA VAL A 98 2.34 -22.11 14.68
C VAL A 98 0.98 -21.42 14.78
N ASN A 99 0.04 -21.83 13.94
CA ASN A 99 -1.33 -21.34 13.93
C ASN A 99 -2.36 -22.45 13.79
N GLY A 100 -3.51 -22.25 14.44
CA GLY A 100 -4.71 -23.06 14.33
C GLY A 100 -5.67 -22.49 13.28
N PHE A 101 -5.86 -23.20 12.17
CA PHE A 101 -6.74 -22.85 11.05
C PHE A 101 -8.16 -23.41 11.19
N GLU A 102 -8.40 -24.20 12.22
CA GLU A 102 -9.69 -24.79 12.53
C GLU A 102 -10.64 -23.77 13.17
N ARG A 103 -11.95 -24.04 13.11
CA ARG A 103 -12.94 -23.22 13.80
C ARG A 103 -12.67 -23.21 15.30
N GLY A 104 -12.51 -22.00 15.86
CA GLY A 104 -12.17 -21.82 17.28
C GLY A 104 -10.69 -22.02 17.60
N GLY A 105 -9.85 -22.20 16.57
CA GLY A 105 -8.39 -22.17 16.69
C GLY A 105 -7.83 -20.75 16.84
N SER A 106 -6.50 -20.65 16.98
CA SER A 106 -5.81 -19.37 17.20
C SER A 106 -5.91 -18.39 16.03
N GLY A 107 -6.17 -18.88 14.80
CA GLY A 107 -6.31 -18.04 13.62
C GLY A 107 -7.58 -17.19 13.61
N GLY A 108 -8.52 -17.46 14.52
CA GLY A 108 -9.75 -16.70 14.69
C GLY A 108 -10.76 -16.94 13.57
N GLY A 109 -10.64 -16.20 12.48
CA GLY A 109 -11.59 -16.19 11.37
C GLY A 109 -11.36 -17.31 10.34
N ALA A 110 -12.25 -17.37 9.34
CA ALA A 110 -12.03 -18.21 8.16
C ALA A 110 -10.95 -17.60 7.27
N SER A 111 -10.19 -18.44 6.56
CA SER A 111 -8.98 -18.03 5.86
C SER A 111 -9.24 -17.12 4.66
N ALA A 112 -8.40 -16.10 4.47
CA ALA A 112 -8.62 -15.00 3.53
C ALA A 112 -8.69 -15.42 2.05
N CYS A 113 -8.03 -16.51 1.65
CA CYS A 113 -7.98 -16.91 0.24
C CYS A 113 -9.24 -17.61 -0.26
N ASP A 114 -9.99 -18.27 0.63
CA ASP A 114 -11.13 -19.09 0.23
C ASP A 114 -12.36 -18.97 1.15
N GLY A 115 -12.26 -18.28 2.29
CA GLY A 115 -13.36 -18.10 3.24
C GLY A 115 -13.69 -19.36 4.05
N HIS A 116 -12.79 -20.34 4.13
CA HIS A 116 -13.01 -21.58 4.86
C HIS A 116 -12.09 -21.73 6.08
N PHE A 117 -12.54 -22.51 7.06
CA PHE A 117 -11.65 -23.09 8.08
C PHE A 117 -11.03 -24.36 7.49
N HIS A 118 -9.80 -24.67 7.89
CA HIS A 118 -9.04 -25.81 7.39
C HIS A 118 -8.55 -26.67 8.56
N SER A 119 -8.33 -27.97 8.34
CA SER A 119 -7.79 -28.81 9.41
C SER A 119 -6.33 -28.51 9.68
N ASN A 120 -5.92 -28.53 10.96
CA ASN A 120 -4.51 -28.39 11.34
C ASN A 120 -3.64 -29.59 10.92
N GLY A 121 -4.28 -30.68 10.45
CA GLY A 121 -3.63 -31.82 9.81
C GLY A 121 -3.24 -31.60 8.35
N GLU A 122 -3.74 -30.53 7.71
CA GLU A 122 -3.37 -30.16 6.35
C GLU A 122 -2.07 -29.35 6.34
N ARG A 123 -1.26 -29.46 5.28
CA ARG A 123 -0.06 -28.64 5.13
C ARG A 123 -0.42 -27.29 4.52
N ILE A 124 -0.81 -26.37 5.38
CA ILE A 124 -1.28 -25.04 5.02
C ILE A 124 -0.57 -23.94 5.82
N VAL A 125 -0.55 -22.74 5.24
CA VAL A 125 0.05 -21.54 5.84
C VAL A 125 -0.74 -20.27 5.58
N ALA A 126 -0.56 -19.31 6.47
CA ALA A 126 -0.78 -17.89 6.23
C ALA A 126 0.55 -17.19 5.92
N LEU A 127 0.51 -16.15 5.08
CA LEU A 127 1.68 -15.30 4.81
C LEU A 127 1.42 -13.88 5.32
N SER A 128 2.47 -13.20 5.80
CA SER A 128 2.40 -11.78 6.13
C SER A 128 1.76 -10.96 5.00
N SER A 129 1.04 -9.90 5.37
CA SER A 129 0.30 -9.03 4.46
C SER A 129 1.06 -8.63 3.19
N GLY A 130 2.37 -8.35 3.30
CA GLY A 130 3.18 -7.95 2.17
C GLY A 130 3.38 -9.04 1.12
N TRP A 131 3.49 -10.30 1.54
CA TRP A 131 3.67 -11.44 0.65
C TRP A 131 2.38 -11.98 0.06
N LEU A 132 1.24 -11.80 0.75
CA LEU A 132 -0.06 -12.23 0.24
C LEU A 132 -0.86 -11.07 -0.37
N ARG A 133 -1.37 -10.17 0.45
CA ARG A 133 -2.36 -9.17 0.03
C ARG A 133 -1.74 -8.04 -0.80
N LEU A 134 -0.57 -7.52 -0.40
CA LEU A 134 0.07 -6.41 -1.11
C LEU A 134 0.74 -6.83 -2.42
N ASP A 135 1.01 -8.12 -2.61
CA ASP A 135 1.38 -8.71 -3.92
C ASP A 135 0.14 -9.13 -4.74
N GLY A 136 -1.00 -8.46 -4.53
CA GLY A 136 -2.23 -8.68 -5.28
C GLY A 136 -2.80 -10.09 -5.15
N THR A 137 -2.64 -10.73 -4.00
CA THR A 137 -3.13 -12.08 -3.66
C THR A 137 -2.66 -13.20 -4.60
N ARG A 138 -1.57 -12.98 -5.35
CA ARG A 138 -1.05 -13.94 -6.35
C ARG A 138 -0.69 -15.31 -5.80
N ARG A 139 -0.40 -15.39 -4.50
CA ARG A 139 -0.05 -16.63 -3.80
C ARG A 139 -1.25 -17.38 -3.21
N CYS A 140 -2.46 -16.83 -3.23
CA CYS A 140 -3.62 -17.56 -2.74
C CYS A 140 -3.79 -18.90 -3.46
N ASN A 141 -3.97 -19.96 -2.68
CA ASN A 141 -4.08 -21.34 -3.15
C ASN A 141 -2.86 -21.86 -3.95
N ARG A 142 -1.72 -21.16 -3.87
CA ARG A 142 -0.45 -21.61 -4.44
C ARG A 142 0.37 -22.34 -3.40
N MET A 143 1.31 -23.13 -3.90
CA MET A 143 2.23 -23.88 -3.07
C MET A 143 3.49 -23.06 -2.82
N ILE A 144 4.01 -23.15 -1.60
CA ILE A 144 5.35 -22.68 -1.26
C ILE A 144 6.16 -23.84 -0.71
N ARG A 145 7.48 -23.78 -0.89
CA ARG A 145 8.42 -24.69 -0.24
C ARG A 145 9.04 -23.97 0.95
N ILE A 146 8.90 -24.54 2.14
CA ILE A 146 9.50 -24.04 3.38
C ILE A 146 10.69 -24.93 3.72
N THR A 147 11.83 -24.33 4.03
CA THR A 147 13.08 -25.04 4.31
C THR A 147 13.68 -24.55 5.64
N THR A 148 14.02 -25.51 6.50
CA THR A 148 14.71 -25.23 7.77
C THR A 148 16.20 -25.03 7.55
N ARG A 149 16.90 -24.44 8.53
CA ARG A 149 18.38 -24.35 8.50
C ARG A 149 19.09 -25.69 8.38
N GLY A 150 18.47 -26.77 8.85
CA GLY A 150 18.98 -28.14 8.74
C GLY A 150 18.71 -28.82 7.38
N GLY A 151 18.16 -28.11 6.40
CA GLY A 151 17.93 -28.62 5.04
C GLY A 151 16.64 -29.43 4.84
N ARG A 152 15.89 -29.73 5.91
CA ARG A 152 14.56 -30.34 5.78
C ARG A 152 13.59 -29.35 5.15
N SER A 153 12.81 -29.83 4.18
CA SER A 153 11.80 -29.01 3.49
C SER A 153 10.43 -29.66 3.43
N VAL A 154 9.40 -28.83 3.30
CA VAL A 154 8.00 -29.24 3.12
C VAL A 154 7.33 -28.29 2.14
N VAL A 155 6.40 -28.82 1.34
CA VAL A 155 5.50 -28.02 0.50
C VAL A 155 4.17 -27.82 1.23
N ALA A 156 3.69 -26.59 1.25
CA ALA A 156 2.43 -26.21 1.91
C ALA A 156 1.63 -25.23 1.03
N LYS A 157 0.30 -25.30 1.13
CA LYS A 157 -0.63 -24.42 0.41
C LYS A 157 -0.84 -23.13 1.21
N VAL A 158 -0.75 -21.98 0.54
CA VAL A 158 -1.10 -20.69 1.13
C VAL A 158 -2.62 -20.52 1.12
N VAL A 159 -3.21 -20.36 2.30
CA VAL A 159 -4.67 -20.22 2.47
C VAL A 159 -5.09 -18.91 3.11
N ASP A 160 -4.18 -18.21 3.80
CA ASP A 160 -4.57 -17.09 4.66
C ASP A 160 -3.55 -15.93 4.72
N GLU A 161 -4.01 -14.79 5.22
CA GLU A 161 -3.19 -13.63 5.54
C GLU A 161 -2.85 -13.60 7.04
N CYS A 162 -1.57 -13.49 7.38
CA CYS A 162 -1.16 -13.02 8.70
C CYS A 162 -1.17 -11.48 8.65
N ASP A 163 -2.23 -10.86 9.15
CA ASP A 163 -2.45 -9.41 9.02
C ASP A 163 -1.42 -8.60 9.83
N SER A 164 -0.43 -8.04 9.13
CA SER A 164 0.63 -7.24 9.74
C SER A 164 0.14 -5.90 10.29
N SER A 165 -1.09 -5.49 9.96
CA SER A 165 -1.73 -4.32 10.60
C SER A 165 -2.39 -4.66 11.95
N ARG A 166 -2.51 -5.95 12.28
CA ARG A 166 -3.17 -6.44 13.51
C ARG A 166 -2.27 -7.31 14.38
N GLY A 167 -0.95 -7.19 14.24
CA GLY A 167 0.02 -7.76 15.18
C GLY A 167 0.93 -8.85 14.62
N CYS A 168 0.75 -9.30 13.37
CA CYS A 168 1.77 -10.13 12.72
C CYS A 168 3.00 -9.31 12.36
N ASP A 169 4.21 -9.89 12.50
CA ASP A 169 5.39 -9.30 11.88
C ASP A 169 5.26 -9.32 10.34
N ASP A 170 6.13 -8.59 9.64
CA ASP A 170 6.11 -8.48 8.18
C ASP A 170 6.83 -9.62 7.45
N ASN A 171 7.43 -10.57 8.18
CA ASN A 171 8.23 -11.67 7.64
C ASN A 171 7.81 -13.06 8.17
N ILE A 172 6.52 -13.26 8.39
CA ILE A 172 5.93 -14.46 8.99
C ILE A 172 5.39 -15.44 7.92
N VAL A 173 5.74 -16.71 8.11
CA VAL A 173 5.03 -17.86 7.55
C VAL A 173 4.29 -18.53 8.70
N ASP A 174 2.99 -18.26 8.84
CA ASP A 174 2.21 -18.76 9.97
C ASP A 174 1.60 -20.10 9.60
N SER A 175 1.97 -21.19 10.28
CA SER A 175 1.81 -22.53 9.71
C SER A 175 1.08 -23.49 10.63
N SER A 176 0.34 -24.41 10.00
CA SER A 176 -0.37 -25.50 10.67
C SER A 176 0.58 -26.48 11.36
N ALA A 177 0.10 -27.19 12.38
CA ALA A 177 0.87 -28.21 13.08
C ALA A 177 1.43 -29.31 12.16
N ALA A 178 0.74 -29.63 11.06
CA ALA A 178 1.22 -30.59 10.07
C ALA A 178 2.50 -30.14 9.34
N VAL A 179 2.69 -28.83 9.12
CA VAL A 179 3.92 -28.27 8.53
C VAL A 179 5.08 -28.46 9.50
N TRP A 180 4.88 -28.12 10.77
CA TRP A 180 5.87 -28.34 11.85
C TRP A 180 6.28 -29.80 11.96
N LYS A 181 5.30 -30.72 12.00
CA LYS A 181 5.54 -32.17 12.04
C LYS A 181 6.34 -32.67 10.84
N ALA A 182 6.03 -32.21 9.64
CA ALA A 182 6.75 -32.62 8.42
C ALA A 182 8.22 -32.15 8.44
N LEU A 183 8.47 -30.96 8.96
CA LEU A 183 9.83 -30.44 9.20
C LEU A 183 10.50 -31.07 10.43
N GLY A 184 9.77 -31.87 11.21
CA GLY A 184 10.21 -32.52 12.44
C GLY A 184 10.66 -31.52 13.50
N LEU A 185 9.87 -30.47 13.64
CA LEU A 185 10.04 -29.43 14.62
C LEU A 185 8.99 -29.60 15.72
N ASP A 186 9.34 -29.17 16.91
CA ASP A 186 8.44 -29.13 18.05
C ASP A 186 7.64 -27.82 18.04
N VAL A 187 6.31 -27.94 18.08
CA VAL A 187 5.39 -26.80 18.08
C VAL A 187 5.51 -25.94 19.33
N ASP A 188 5.97 -26.51 20.45
CA ASP A 188 6.10 -25.81 21.73
C ASP A 188 7.23 -24.77 21.71
N VAL A 189 8.14 -24.83 20.72
CA VAL A 189 9.13 -23.77 20.46
C VAL A 189 8.45 -22.49 19.97
N GLY A 190 7.31 -22.61 19.26
CA GLY A 190 6.45 -21.52 18.82
C GLY A 190 6.98 -20.67 17.66
N ARG A 191 8.30 -20.46 17.55
CA ARG A 191 8.94 -19.63 16.52
C ARG A 191 10.28 -20.20 16.06
N VAL A 192 10.47 -20.33 14.75
CA VAL A 192 11.73 -20.84 14.17
C VAL A 192 12.11 -20.09 12.89
N PRO A 193 13.41 -19.84 12.64
CA PRO A 193 13.86 -19.25 11.40
C PRO A 193 13.83 -20.27 10.25
N VAL A 194 13.29 -19.87 9.10
CA VAL A 194 13.19 -20.68 7.88
C VAL A 194 13.54 -19.85 6.65
N THR A 195 13.67 -20.51 5.51
CA THR A 195 13.53 -19.88 4.19
C THR A 195 12.32 -20.43 3.46
N TRP A 196 11.77 -19.66 2.53
CA TRP A 196 10.71 -20.13 1.64
C TRP A 196 10.85 -19.61 0.21
N SER A 197 10.20 -20.31 -0.71
CA SER A 197 10.06 -19.92 -2.12
C SER A 197 8.74 -20.41 -2.70
N ASP A 198 8.29 -19.79 -3.79
CA ASP A 198 7.19 -20.30 -4.60
C ASP A 198 7.57 -21.71 -5.15
N ALA A 199 6.62 -22.65 -5.18
CA ALA A 199 6.84 -24.06 -5.52
C ALA A 199 6.09 -24.53 -6.79
#